data_AF-A0A3B3RUS1-F1
#
_entry.id   AF-A0A3B3RUS1-F1
#
_cell.length_a   1.000
_cell.length_b   1.000
_cell.length_c   1.000
_cell.angle_alpha   90.00
_cell.angle_beta   90.00
_cell.angle_gamma   90.00
#
_symmetry.space_group_name_H-M   'P 1'
#
loop_
_entity.id
_entity.type
_entity.pdbx_description
1 polymer ?
#
loop_
_entity_poly.entity_id
_entity_poly.type
_entity_poly.pdbx_seq_one_letter_code
_entity_poly.pdbx_strand_id
1 'polypeptide(L)'
;RINYRIFFIYDLLMLLRQDCDVRLVGGGDPCAGRVEVLHEGQWGTVCDHDWDMKDAAVVCRQLQCGTALRNPVPTFFDPGTGPIWLDEVDCKGTEMSLWHCPSAWWGQNGCVRKEDVGVVCSGKEKVYYDIGLFYTVQIRQVVWIEDQVVTDTPTSPCPPILCQKEDRYET
;
A
#
# COMPACT_ATOMS: atom_id res chain seq x y z
N ARG A 1 -42.45 3.68 10.98
CA ARG A 1 -41.73 4.83 10.37
C ARG A 1 -40.24 4.56 10.50
N ILE A 2 -39.58 4.10 9.44
CA ILE A 2 -38.14 3.81 9.43
C ILE A 2 -37.47 4.95 8.64
N ASN A 3 -36.43 5.55 9.22
CA ASN A 3 -35.83 6.82 8.80
C ASN A 3 -34.89 6.65 7.59
N TYR A 4 -35.25 7.25 6.46
CA TYR A 4 -34.43 7.31 5.23
C TYR A 4 -33.27 8.33 5.29
N ARG A 5 -32.91 8.85 6.48
CA ARG A 5 -31.94 9.95 6.63
C ARG A 5 -30.49 9.50 6.83
N ILE A 6 -30.25 8.23 7.13
CA ILE A 6 -28.90 7.70 7.40
C ILE A 6 -28.19 7.28 6.09
N PHE A 7 -28.92 6.80 5.07
CA PHE A 7 -28.32 6.36 3.80
C PHE A 7 -27.63 7.50 3.03
N PHE A 8 -28.23 8.70 2.98
CA PHE A 8 -27.66 9.85 2.26
C PHE A 8 -26.30 10.32 2.77
N ILE A 9 -25.99 10.14 4.06
CA ILE A 9 -24.69 10.55 4.62
C ILE A 9 -23.60 9.55 4.21
N TYR A 10 -23.89 8.25 4.22
CA TYR A 10 -22.93 7.24 3.78
C TYR A 10 -22.70 7.27 2.26
N ASP A 11 -23.74 7.49 1.45
CA ASP A 11 -23.60 7.68 0.00
C ASP A 11 -22.80 8.96 -0.35
N LEU A 12 -22.99 10.05 0.42
CA LEU A 12 -22.21 11.29 0.25
C LEU A 12 -20.76 11.15 0.76
N LEU A 13 -20.52 10.34 1.80
CA LEU A 13 -19.18 9.98 2.27
C LEU A 13 -18.41 9.10 1.26
N MET A 14 -19.11 8.26 0.49
CA MET A 14 -18.50 7.49 -0.60
C MET A 14 -18.11 8.36 -1.81
N LEU A 15 -18.80 9.48 -2.04
CA LEU A 15 -18.45 10.44 -3.11
C LEU A 15 -17.25 11.34 -2.77
N LEU A 16 -16.85 11.42 -1.50
CA LEU A 16 -15.69 12.19 -1.02
C LEU A 16 -14.48 11.31 -0.70
N ARG A 17 -14.57 10.01 -1.01
CA ARG A 17 -13.54 9.04 -0.65
C ARG A 17 -12.42 9.05 -1.68
N GLN A 18 -11.50 10.00 -1.54
CA GLN A 18 -10.23 9.98 -2.25
C GLN A 18 -9.30 8.99 -1.51
N ASP A 19 -9.50 7.70 -1.77
CA ASP A 19 -8.68 6.65 -1.16
C ASP A 19 -7.30 6.64 -1.79
N CYS A 20 -6.30 7.13 -1.06
CA CYS A 20 -4.90 7.12 -1.48
C CYS A 20 -4.23 5.79 -1.14
N ASP A 21 -4.78 4.69 -1.67
CA ASP A 21 -4.37 3.34 -1.30
C ASP A 21 -3.44 2.69 -2.33
N VAL A 22 -2.52 1.87 -1.84
CA VAL A 22 -1.55 1.14 -2.64
C VAL A 22 -1.64 -0.33 -2.25
N ARG A 23 -1.57 -1.23 -3.23
CA ARG A 23 -1.53 -2.68 -2.98
C ARG A 23 -0.54 -3.38 -3.88
N LEU A 24 -0.10 -4.56 -3.45
CA LEU A 24 0.75 -5.47 -4.23
C LEU A 24 -0.06 -6.68 -4.68
N VAL A 25 0.04 -7.03 -5.97
CA VAL A 25 -0.71 -8.15 -6.56
C VAL A 25 0.22 -9.11 -7.28
N GLY A 26 0.01 -10.42 -7.09
CA GLY A 26 0.66 -11.46 -7.90
C GLY A 26 2.04 -11.93 -7.43
N GLY A 27 2.55 -11.48 -6.28
CA GLY A 27 3.88 -11.90 -5.79
C GLY A 27 3.93 -13.05 -4.79
N GLY A 28 2.81 -13.72 -4.51
CA GLY A 28 2.76 -14.89 -3.62
C GLY A 28 2.90 -14.57 -2.12
N ASP A 29 3.34 -13.38 -1.76
CA ASP A 29 3.35 -12.84 -0.41
C ASP A 29 2.83 -11.38 -0.37
N PRO A 30 2.36 -10.86 0.79
CA PRO A 30 1.79 -9.51 0.88
C PRO A 30 2.78 -8.36 0.63
N CYS A 31 4.08 -8.66 0.60
CA CYS A 31 5.18 -7.71 0.48
C CYS A 31 5.96 -7.87 -0.84
N ALA A 32 5.38 -8.60 -1.80
CA ALA A 32 5.88 -8.73 -3.16
C ALA A 32 4.71 -8.70 -4.15
N GLY A 33 4.89 -8.00 -5.26
CA GLY A 33 3.89 -7.97 -6.32
C GLY A 33 3.98 -6.75 -7.23
N ARG A 34 3.12 -6.75 -8.24
CA ARG A 34 2.83 -5.59 -9.09
C ARG A 34 2.23 -4.49 -8.24
N VAL A 35 2.69 -3.26 -8.44
CA VAL A 35 2.17 -2.09 -7.73
C VAL A 35 0.86 -1.65 -8.39
N GLU A 36 -0.19 -1.55 -7.60
CA GLU A 36 -1.46 -0.94 -8.01
C GLU A 36 -1.84 0.18 -7.05
N VAL A 37 -2.39 1.26 -7.59
CA VAL A 37 -2.83 2.45 -6.86
C VAL A 37 -4.32 2.69 -7.07
N LEU A 38 -5.01 3.15 -6.04
CA LEU A 38 -6.43 3.47 -6.09
C LEU A 38 -6.63 4.96 -6.40
N HIS A 39 -7.25 5.27 -7.54
CA HIS A 39 -7.57 6.64 -7.92
C HIS A 39 -8.99 6.70 -8.49
N GLU A 40 -9.77 7.70 -8.08
CA GLU A 40 -11.19 7.84 -8.49
C GLU A 40 -12.04 6.57 -8.30
N GLY A 41 -11.78 5.81 -7.24
CA GLY A 41 -12.49 4.57 -6.94
C GLY A 41 -12.11 3.37 -7.82
N GLN A 42 -11.09 3.50 -8.67
CA GLN A 42 -10.61 2.45 -9.56
C GLN A 42 -9.13 2.14 -9.34
N TRP A 43 -8.80 0.85 -9.22
CA TRP A 43 -7.43 0.37 -9.17
C TRP A 43 -6.77 0.44 -10.55
N GLY A 44 -5.56 0.96 -10.61
CA GLY A 44 -4.73 1.00 -11.81
C GLY A 44 -3.25 0.75 -11.52
N THR A 45 -2.47 0.52 -12.56
CA THR A 45 -1.04 0.19 -12.47
C THR A 45 -0.15 1.43 -12.57
N VAL A 46 1.15 1.22 -12.37
CA VAL A 46 2.20 2.23 -12.48
C VAL A 46 3.17 1.80 -13.58
N CYS A 47 3.51 2.73 -14.47
CA CYS A 47 4.45 2.48 -15.56
C CYS A 47 5.92 2.48 -15.08
N ASP A 48 6.80 1.84 -15.85
CA ASP A 48 8.21 1.65 -15.53
C ASP A 48 9.15 2.78 -15.93
N HIS A 49 8.67 3.81 -16.65
CA HIS A 49 9.50 4.99 -16.92
C HIS A 49 9.90 5.66 -15.60
N ASP A 50 11.22 5.85 -15.46
CA ASP A 50 11.91 6.38 -14.28
C ASP A 50 11.72 5.59 -12.97
N TRP A 51 11.03 4.44 -13.00
CA TRP A 51 10.82 3.61 -11.82
C TRP A 51 12.12 2.99 -11.29
N ASP A 52 12.53 3.39 -10.09
CA ASP A 52 13.78 3.01 -9.47
C ASP A 52 13.62 2.41 -8.05
N MET A 53 14.76 2.15 -7.39
CA MET A 53 14.77 1.57 -6.05
C MET A 53 14.29 2.54 -4.96
N LYS A 54 14.32 3.85 -5.19
CA LYS A 54 13.80 4.86 -4.27
C LYS A 54 12.28 4.83 -4.27
N ASP A 55 11.66 4.67 -5.44
CA ASP A 55 10.19 4.50 -5.55
C ASP A 55 9.74 3.22 -4.85
N ALA A 56 10.44 2.12 -5.12
CA ALA A 56 10.19 0.85 -4.44
C ALA A 56 10.34 0.97 -2.91
N ALA A 57 11.32 1.73 -2.43
CA ALA A 57 11.52 1.96 -1.00
C ALA A 57 10.36 2.74 -0.36
N VAL A 58 9.80 3.73 -1.07
CA VAL A 58 8.60 4.46 -0.62
C VAL A 58 7.41 3.51 -0.53
N VAL A 59 7.17 2.66 -1.54
CA VAL A 59 6.07 1.67 -1.51
C VAL A 59 6.24 0.67 -0.37
N CYS A 60 7.43 0.08 -0.22
CA CYS A 60 7.69 -0.89 0.86
C CYS A 60 7.50 -0.27 2.24
N ARG A 61 7.90 1.00 2.43
CA ARG A 61 7.69 1.74 3.68
C ARG A 61 6.21 2.06 3.90
N GLN A 62 5.51 2.53 2.88
CA GLN A 62 4.09 2.86 2.94
C GLN A 62 3.24 1.63 3.33
N LEU A 63 3.58 0.45 2.81
CA LEU A 63 2.92 -0.82 3.12
C LEU A 63 3.44 -1.49 4.40
N GLN A 64 4.40 -0.87 5.09
CA GLN A 64 5.05 -1.41 6.29
C GLN A 64 5.66 -2.80 6.04
N CYS A 65 6.21 -3.03 4.85
CA CYS A 65 6.82 -4.27 4.39
C CYS A 65 8.36 -4.28 4.53
N GLY A 66 8.91 -3.35 5.31
CA GLY A 66 10.34 -3.22 5.56
C GLY A 66 11.07 -2.47 4.44
N THR A 67 12.28 -2.91 4.10
CA THR A 67 13.12 -2.28 3.07
C THR A 67 12.83 -2.85 1.69
N ALA A 68 13.02 -2.06 0.63
CA ALA A 68 12.96 -2.57 -0.72
C ALA A 68 14.19 -3.45 -1.01
N LEU A 69 13.95 -4.67 -1.50
CA LEU A 69 14.99 -5.58 -1.96
C LEU A 69 15.16 -5.51 -3.48
N ARG A 70 14.05 -5.38 -4.22
CA ARG A 70 14.03 -5.35 -5.69
C ARG A 70 12.88 -4.48 -6.20
N ASN A 71 13.08 -3.89 -7.36
CA ASN A 71 12.08 -3.18 -8.16
C ASN A 71 11.88 -3.90 -9.51
N PRO A 72 11.28 -5.11 -9.53
CA PRO A 72 11.07 -5.82 -10.78
C PRO A 72 10.30 -4.96 -11.80
N VAL A 73 10.91 -4.83 -12.97
CA VAL A 73 10.37 -4.18 -14.17
C VAL A 73 9.48 -5.17 -14.95
N PRO A 74 8.78 -4.73 -15.99
CA PRO A 74 7.67 -5.47 -16.56
C PRO A 74 8.08 -6.85 -17.08
N THR A 75 7.18 -7.83 -16.94
CA THR A 75 7.30 -9.30 -17.13
C THR A 75 7.50 -10.14 -15.86
N PHE A 76 7.78 -9.54 -14.71
CA PHE A 76 7.95 -10.33 -13.47
C PHE A 76 6.63 -10.75 -12.82
N PHE A 77 5.59 -9.92 -12.96
CA PHE A 77 4.23 -10.20 -12.50
C PHE A 77 3.26 -10.14 -13.68
N ASP A 78 2.12 -10.81 -13.57
CA ASP A 78 1.06 -10.72 -14.59
C ASP A 78 0.71 -9.26 -14.86
N PRO A 79 0.40 -8.86 -16.10
CA PRO A 79 0.01 -7.49 -16.39
C PRO A 79 -1.35 -7.16 -15.76
N GLY A 80 -1.51 -5.93 -15.30
CA GLY A 80 -2.79 -5.40 -14.85
C GLY A 80 -3.78 -5.22 -16.01
N THR A 81 -5.07 -5.29 -15.69
CA THR A 81 -6.16 -5.07 -16.65
C THR A 81 -6.80 -3.69 -16.54
N GLY A 82 -6.39 -2.90 -15.52
CA GLY A 82 -6.89 -1.56 -15.24
C GLY A 82 -6.21 -0.46 -16.07
N PRO A 83 -6.53 0.82 -15.77
CA PRO A 83 -5.81 1.97 -16.29
C PRO A 83 -4.37 2.00 -15.74
N ILE A 84 -3.50 2.73 -16.43
CA ILE A 84 -2.17 3.10 -15.91
C ILE A 84 -2.35 4.49 -15.29
N TRP A 85 -2.22 4.60 -13.97
CA TRP A 85 -2.50 5.84 -13.25
C TRP A 85 -1.29 6.75 -13.10
N LEU A 86 -0.11 6.16 -12.92
CA LEU A 86 1.15 6.86 -12.70
C LEU A 86 2.17 6.49 -13.77
N ASP A 87 2.97 7.48 -14.16
CA ASP A 87 4.10 7.38 -15.07
C ASP A 87 5.17 8.39 -14.60
N GLU A 88 6.42 8.16 -14.99
CA GLU A 88 7.59 9.00 -14.65
C GLU A 88 7.70 9.29 -13.14
N VAL A 89 7.54 8.26 -12.29
CA VAL A 89 7.63 8.42 -10.84
C VAL A 89 9.08 8.65 -10.44
N ASP A 90 9.36 9.76 -9.76
CA ASP A 90 10.73 10.15 -9.35
C ASP A 90 10.76 10.53 -7.85
N CYS A 91 10.58 9.53 -6.98
CA CYS A 91 10.70 9.72 -5.54
C CYS A 91 12.17 10.02 -5.15
N LYS A 92 12.34 10.85 -4.11
CA LYS A 92 13.63 10.99 -3.41
C LYS A 92 13.96 9.80 -2.52
N GLY A 93 12.96 8.98 -2.19
CA GLY A 93 13.07 7.81 -1.30
C GLY A 93 12.75 8.13 0.16
N THR A 94 12.44 9.39 0.49
CA THR A 94 12.12 9.87 1.85
C THR A 94 10.64 10.15 2.06
N GLU A 95 9.85 10.13 0.98
CA GLU A 95 8.42 10.42 0.97
C GLU A 95 7.65 9.40 1.81
N MET A 96 6.65 9.84 2.57
CA MET A 96 5.84 8.92 3.37
C MET A 96 4.95 8.02 2.52
N SER A 97 4.66 8.44 1.29
CA SER A 97 3.78 7.73 0.39
C SER A 97 4.05 8.12 -1.06
N LEU A 98 3.74 7.19 -1.97
CA LEU A 98 3.88 7.34 -3.41
C LEU A 98 3.16 8.58 -3.97
N TRP A 99 2.08 9.04 -3.34
CA TRP A 99 1.33 10.24 -3.75
C TRP A 99 2.12 11.55 -3.61
N HIS A 100 3.16 11.55 -2.77
CA HIS A 100 4.02 12.71 -2.56
C HIS A 100 5.23 12.73 -3.51
N CYS A 101 5.40 11.70 -4.34
CA CYS A 101 6.48 11.66 -5.30
C CYS A 101 6.11 12.45 -6.56
N PRO A 102 7.04 13.24 -7.12
CA PRO A 102 6.93 13.76 -8.48
C PRO A 102 6.55 12.65 -9.47
N SER A 103 5.61 12.93 -10.36
CA SER A 103 5.19 12.02 -11.44
C SER A 103 4.31 12.75 -12.46
N ALA A 104 4.16 12.21 -13.67
CA ALA A 104 3.27 12.73 -14.71
C ALA A 104 1.79 12.75 -14.26
N TRP A 105 0.96 13.63 -14.83
CA TRP A 105 -0.44 13.77 -14.42
C TRP A 105 -1.23 12.45 -14.45
N TRP A 106 -2.26 12.35 -13.61
CA TRP A 106 -3.08 11.13 -13.48
C TRP A 106 -3.57 10.63 -14.84
N GLY A 107 -3.26 9.38 -15.17
CA GLY A 107 -3.68 8.76 -16.42
C GLY A 107 -2.94 9.27 -17.68
N GLN A 108 -2.04 10.24 -17.55
CA GLN A 108 -1.16 10.68 -18.62
C GLN A 108 0.08 9.78 -18.63
N ASN A 109 0.13 8.86 -19.59
CA ASN A 109 1.25 7.95 -19.77
C ASN A 109 1.48 7.68 -21.26
N GLY A 110 2.74 7.43 -21.62
CA GLY A 110 3.12 6.97 -22.96
C GLY A 110 3.08 5.46 -23.13
N CYS A 111 2.70 4.75 -22.06
CA CYS A 111 3.00 3.35 -21.88
C CYS A 111 2.04 2.41 -22.59
N VAL A 112 2.58 1.30 -23.07
CA VAL A 112 1.79 0.21 -23.66
C VAL A 112 1.55 -0.85 -22.58
N ARG A 113 0.36 -1.47 -22.58
CA ARG A 113 0.03 -2.58 -21.66
C ARG A 113 1.16 -3.62 -21.69
N LYS A 114 1.69 -3.96 -20.52
CA LYS A 114 2.93 -4.73 -20.21
C LYS A 114 4.10 -3.88 -19.75
N GLU A 115 3.91 -2.63 -19.37
CA GLU A 115 4.95 -1.80 -18.73
C GLU A 115 4.72 -1.62 -17.22
N ASP A 116 4.00 -2.55 -16.59
CA ASP A 116 3.66 -2.46 -15.16
C ASP A 116 4.85 -2.82 -14.26
N VAL A 117 5.08 -1.98 -13.25
CA VAL A 117 6.14 -2.18 -12.25
C VAL A 117 5.70 -3.04 -11.08
N GLY A 118 6.68 -3.64 -10.42
CA GLY A 118 6.50 -4.33 -9.15
C GLY A 118 7.57 -3.99 -8.13
N VAL A 119 7.35 -4.46 -6.91
CA VAL A 119 8.32 -4.40 -5.82
C VAL A 119 8.45 -5.76 -5.14
N VAL A 120 9.61 -6.01 -4.57
CA VAL A 120 9.85 -7.07 -3.59
C VAL A 120 10.50 -6.41 -2.38
N CYS A 121 9.82 -6.47 -1.24
CA CYS A 121 10.31 -5.93 0.02
C CYS A 121 10.92 -7.03 0.88
N SER A 122 11.61 -6.66 1.97
CA SER A 122 12.16 -7.61 2.95
C SER A 122 11.09 -8.45 3.64
N GLY A 123 9.83 -8.02 3.55
CA GLY A 123 8.73 -8.55 4.33
C GLY A 123 8.75 -7.94 5.73
N LYS A 124 7.60 -8.04 6.42
CA LYS A 124 7.59 -7.88 7.87
C LYS A 124 8.45 -9.01 8.42
N GLU A 125 9.48 -8.67 9.18
CA GLU A 125 10.22 -9.66 9.94
C GLU A 125 9.17 -10.43 10.73
N LYS A 126 8.97 -11.71 10.39
CA LYS A 126 8.16 -12.59 11.24
C LYS A 126 9.01 -12.74 12.48
N VAL A 127 8.84 -11.84 13.44
CA VAL A 127 9.15 -12.10 14.82
C VAL A 127 8.18 -13.20 15.21
N TYR A 128 8.52 -14.44 14.83
CA TYR A 128 8.02 -15.59 15.54
C TYR A 128 8.45 -15.31 16.97
N TYR A 129 7.48 -15.03 17.84
CA TYR A 129 7.71 -15.27 19.26
C TYR A 129 8.21 -16.71 19.31
N ASP A 130 9.50 -16.88 19.57
CA ASP A 130 10.09 -18.17 19.85
C ASP A 130 9.53 -18.59 21.21
N ILE A 131 8.24 -18.92 21.25
CA ILE A 131 7.70 -19.86 22.22
C ILE A 131 8.31 -21.19 21.84
N GLY A 132 9.58 -21.35 22.24
CA GLY A 132 10.31 -22.58 22.10
C GLY A 132 9.40 -23.70 22.55
N LEU A 133 9.06 -24.59 21.61
CA LEU A 133 8.29 -25.79 21.87
C LEU A 133 9.15 -26.75 22.70
N PHE A 134 9.49 -26.37 23.93
CA PHE A 134 9.92 -27.28 24.98
C PHE A 134 8.66 -27.89 25.58
N TYR A 135 8.00 -28.79 24.83
CA TYR A 135 7.01 -29.69 25.40
C TYR A 135 7.72 -30.79 26.20
N THR A 136 8.45 -30.43 27.25
CA THR A 136 8.68 -31.32 28.38
C THR A 136 7.83 -30.80 29.51
N VAL A 137 6.69 -31.46 29.71
CA VAL A 137 5.72 -31.32 30.79
C VAL A 137 6.37 -30.78 32.07
N GLN A 138 5.99 -29.56 32.49
CA GLN A 138 6.36 -29.05 33.81
C GLN A 138 5.12 -28.82 34.68
N ILE A 139 5.28 -29.29 35.91
CA ILE A 139 4.28 -29.60 36.92
C ILE A 139 3.67 -28.32 37.53
N ARG A 140 2.35 -28.40 37.77
CA ARG A 140 1.52 -27.69 38.76
C ARG A 140 1.83 -26.22 39.10
N GLN A 141 0.76 -25.45 38.88
CA GLN A 141 0.09 -24.55 39.82
C GLN A 141 0.50 -23.07 39.89
N VAL A 142 -0.49 -22.28 39.45
CA VAL A 142 -0.94 -20.94 39.86
C VAL A 142 0.03 -19.77 39.72
N VAL A 143 -0.40 -18.74 39.00
CA VAL A 143 -0.75 -17.41 39.51
C VAL A 143 -1.66 -16.74 38.46
N TRP A 144 -2.75 -16.10 38.91
CA TRP A 144 -3.58 -15.24 38.09
C TRP A 144 -2.91 -13.87 37.97
N ILE A 145 -2.72 -13.37 36.75
CA ILE A 145 -2.47 -11.95 36.51
C ILE A 145 -3.47 -11.51 35.43
N GLU A 146 -4.37 -10.62 35.83
CA GLU A 146 -5.27 -9.90 34.94
C GLU A 146 -4.48 -8.85 34.17
N ASP A 147 -3.87 -9.21 33.05
CA ASP A 147 -3.24 -8.21 32.18
C ASP A 147 -3.90 -8.18 30.82
N GLN A 148 -4.82 -7.21 30.71
CA GLN A 148 -5.04 -6.34 29.57
C GLN A 148 -4.98 -7.03 28.20
N VAL A 149 -6.17 -7.26 27.63
CA VAL A 149 -6.32 -7.37 26.17
C VAL A 149 -5.78 -6.08 25.57
N VAL A 150 -4.52 -6.08 25.12
CA VAL A 150 -4.09 -5.13 24.11
C VAL A 150 -4.83 -5.57 22.84
N THR A 151 -5.99 -4.97 22.62
CA THR A 151 -6.60 -4.99 21.30
C THR A 151 -5.63 -4.26 20.40
N ASP A 152 -4.77 -4.99 19.69
CA ASP A 152 -4.06 -4.46 18.54
C ASP A 152 -5.11 -4.16 17.47
N THR A 153 -5.74 -3.00 17.60
CA THR A 153 -6.46 -2.36 16.52
C THR A 153 -5.41 -1.74 15.61
N PRO A 154 -5.19 -2.23 14.37
CA PRO A 154 -4.46 -1.46 13.38
C PRO A 154 -5.44 -0.45 12.79
N THR A 155 -5.84 0.56 13.58
CA THR A 155 -6.77 1.58 13.10
C THR A 155 -6.38 2.96 13.64
N SER A 156 -5.20 3.43 13.26
CA SER A 156 -5.12 4.83 12.86
C SER A 156 -5.46 4.87 11.37
N PRO A 157 -6.70 5.23 10.98
CA PRO A 157 -6.94 5.61 9.60
C PRO A 157 -5.96 6.74 9.26
N CYS A 158 -5.20 6.58 8.18
CA CYS A 158 -4.53 7.73 7.57
C CYS A 158 -5.56 8.87 7.50
N PRO A 159 -5.23 10.09 7.97
CA PRO A 159 -6.11 11.22 7.75
C PRO A 159 -6.42 11.31 6.25
N PRO A 160 -7.60 11.81 5.84
CA PRO A 160 -7.92 12.02 4.44
C PRO A 160 -7.02 13.14 3.93
N ILE A 161 -5.79 12.78 3.55
CA ILE A 161 -4.95 13.60 2.68
C ILE A 161 -5.61 13.41 1.33
N LEU A 162 -6.12 14.48 0.74
CA LEU A 162 -6.57 14.41 -0.64
C LEU A 162 -5.37 13.93 -1.47
N CYS A 163 -5.52 12.90 -2.30
CA CYS A 163 -4.49 12.48 -3.27
C CYS A 163 -4.36 13.50 -4.42
N GLN A 164 -4.48 14.78 -4.09
CA GLN A 164 -4.24 15.87 -5.00
C GLN A 164 -2.73 15.99 -5.14
N LYS A 165 -2.24 15.83 -6.37
CA LYS A 165 -0.94 16.38 -6.71
C LYS A 165 -1.06 17.89 -6.49
N GLU A 166 -0.21 18.46 -5.65
CA GLU A 166 -0.10 19.91 -5.57
C GLU A 166 0.24 20.41 -6.97
N ASP A 167 -0.63 21.28 -7.52
CA ASP A 167 -0.40 21.94 -8.79
C ASP A 167 0.93 22.68 -8.67
N ARG A 168 1.99 22.11 -9.26
CA ARG A 168 3.16 22.89 -9.62
C ARG A 168 2.67 23.83 -10.72
N TYR A 169 2.23 25.02 -10.33
CA TYR A 169 2.08 26.13 -11.25
C TYR A 169 3.41 26.26 -12.00
N GLU A 170 3.36 26.04 -13.32
CA GLU A 170 4.44 26.39 -14.23
C GLU A 170 4.86 27.84 -13.96
N THR A 171 6.13 28.04 -13.63
CA THR A 171 6.82 29.33 -13.73
C THR A 171 7.94 29.21 -14.74
#